data_AF-A0A3D2S0P1-F1
#
_entry.id   AF-A0A3D2S0P1-F1
#
_cell.length_a   1.000
_cell.length_b   1.000
_cell.length_c   1.000
_cell.angle_alpha   90.00
_cell.angle_beta   90.00
_cell.angle_gamma   90.00
#
_symmetry.space_group_name_H-M   'P 1'
#
loop_
_entity.id
_entity.type
_entity.pdbx_description
1 polymer ?
#
loop_
_entity_poly.entity_id
_entity_poly.type
_entity_poly.pdbx_seq_one_letter_code
_entity_poly.pdbx_strand_id
1 'polypeptide(L)'
;MFRAIIVSLVWVIFQSATASYIHGNSIGQLIANHLPLGGLFFLTVLVLVVNPILRTIDDQSGFSVSELVIIWTMISAASAVPGYGMMEFLFPILVAPIHFAAPQNQWKEVLFPHLPEWLYVSDSSAVNSFYIGEAAVPWQVWFQPAGFWISTSLILSFIVICWSVIIRKQWVERERYPFPLVQIPNMMIDQHPSRI
;
A
#
# COMPACT_ATOMS: atom_id res chain seq x y z
N MET A 1 19.84 -4.42 -11.70
CA MET A 1 18.42 -4.83 -11.63
C MET A 1 18.10 -5.61 -10.35
N PHE A 2 18.78 -6.73 -10.07
CA PHE A 2 18.53 -7.55 -8.86
C PHE A 2 18.68 -6.75 -7.54
N ARG A 3 19.73 -5.92 -7.42
CA ARG A 3 19.93 -5.03 -6.26
C ARG A 3 18.76 -4.07 -6.04
N ALA A 4 18.16 -3.54 -7.11
CA ALA A 4 17.02 -2.65 -7.02
C ALA A 4 15.81 -3.35 -6.41
N ILE A 5 15.52 -4.59 -6.86
CA ILE A 5 14.43 -5.41 -6.31
C ILE A 5 14.65 -5.67 -4.81
N ILE A 6 15.88 -6.02 -4.40
CA ILE A 6 16.20 -6.23 -2.98
C ILE A 6 15.94 -4.96 -2.17
N VAL A 7 16.48 -3.83 -2.61
CA VAL A 7 16.31 -2.54 -1.92
C VAL A 7 14.82 -2.19 -1.78
N SER A 8 14.05 -2.36 -2.86
CA SER A 8 12.60 -2.18 -2.82
C SER A 8 11.93 -3.12 -1.82
N LEU A 9 12.25 -4.41 -1.83
CA LEU A 9 11.64 -5.39 -0.93
C LEU A 9 11.96 -5.08 0.54
N VAL A 10 13.19 -4.67 0.84
CA VAL A 10 13.58 -4.21 2.18
C VAL A 10 12.71 -3.04 2.61
N TRP A 11 12.52 -2.04 1.75
CA TRP A 11 11.63 -0.92 2.04
C TRP A 11 10.18 -1.36 2.22
N VAL A 12 9.67 -2.25 1.36
CA VAL A 12 8.29 -2.76 1.43
C VAL A 12 8.04 -3.52 2.73
N ILE A 13 9.00 -4.32 3.19
CA ILE A 13 8.91 -4.99 4.49
C ILE A 13 8.94 -3.96 5.63
N PHE A 14 9.88 -3.02 5.58
CA PHE A 14 10.02 -1.97 6.59
C PHE A 14 8.74 -1.12 6.72
N GLN A 15 8.19 -0.61 5.62
CA GLN A 15 6.96 0.19 5.64
C GLN A 15 5.78 -0.63 6.17
N SER A 16 5.68 -1.92 5.82
CA SER A 16 4.55 -2.76 6.25
C SER A 16 4.65 -3.07 7.73
N ALA A 17 5.86 -3.35 8.24
CA ALA A 17 6.11 -3.61 9.65
C ALA A 17 5.89 -2.37 10.53
N THR A 18 6.13 -1.17 10.00
CA THR A 18 6.00 0.09 10.76
C THR A 18 4.64 0.76 10.57
N ALA A 19 3.81 0.32 9.62
CA ALA A 19 2.56 0.98 9.27
C ALA A 19 1.58 1.11 10.44
N SER A 20 1.35 0.04 11.18
CA SER A 20 0.46 0.07 12.35
C SER A 20 0.93 1.05 13.42
N TYR A 21 2.25 1.11 13.66
CA TYR A 21 2.84 2.05 14.61
C TYR A 21 2.70 3.51 14.12
N ILE A 22 2.97 3.75 12.83
CA ILE A 22 2.88 5.08 12.21
C ILE A 22 1.43 5.59 12.23
N HIS A 23 0.47 4.72 11.95
CA HIS A 23 -0.95 5.07 11.99
C HIS A 23 -1.41 5.38 13.43
N GLY A 24 -1.09 4.52 14.40
CA GLY A 24 -1.49 4.70 15.80
C GLY A 24 -0.96 5.97 16.48
N ASN A 25 0.15 6.53 15.98
CA ASN A 25 0.74 7.76 16.52
C ASN A 25 0.37 9.04 15.73
N SER A 26 -0.67 9.00 14.89
CA SER A 26 -1.08 10.14 14.03
C SER A 26 -0.01 10.61 13.03
N ILE A 27 0.96 9.75 12.73
CA ILE A 27 1.97 9.93 11.68
C ILE A 27 1.48 9.28 10.36
N GLY A 28 0.24 8.75 10.33
CA GLY A 28 -0.35 7.99 9.22
C GLY A 28 -0.18 8.63 7.83
N GLN A 29 -0.15 9.97 7.77
CA GLN A 29 0.10 10.73 6.55
C GLN A 29 1.45 10.44 5.87
N LEU A 30 2.44 9.87 6.57
CA LEU A 30 3.72 9.51 5.93
C LEU A 30 3.60 8.33 4.96
N ILE A 31 2.65 7.43 5.18
CA ILE A 31 2.48 6.23 4.34
C ILE A 31 1.25 6.37 3.45
N ALA A 32 0.23 7.04 3.95
CA ALA A 32 -1.12 6.87 3.44
C ALA A 32 -1.68 8.19 2.87
N ASN A 33 -1.00 8.67 1.84
CA ASN A 33 -1.42 9.80 1.00
C ASN A 33 -1.23 9.43 -0.47
N HIS A 34 -1.87 10.18 -1.39
CA HIS A 34 -1.73 9.97 -2.84
C HIS A 34 -0.27 10.00 -3.34
N LEU A 35 0.60 10.70 -2.60
CA LEU A 35 2.05 10.63 -2.74
C LEU A 35 2.61 9.96 -1.48
N PRO A 36 3.24 8.77 -1.56
CA PRO A 36 3.76 8.08 -0.39
C PRO A 36 5.01 8.79 0.12
N LEU A 37 4.83 9.73 1.05
CA LEU A 37 5.87 10.65 1.52
C LEU A 37 7.07 9.93 2.13
N GLY A 38 6.86 8.85 2.88
CA GLY A 38 7.94 8.02 3.42
C GLY A 38 8.76 7.37 2.31
N GLY A 39 8.08 6.85 1.28
CA GLY A 39 8.73 6.27 0.11
C GLY A 39 9.50 7.30 -0.72
N LEU A 40 8.95 8.52 -0.85
CA LEU A 40 9.61 9.64 -1.50
C LEU A 40 10.84 10.08 -0.71
N PHE A 41 10.73 10.22 0.61
CA PHE A 41 11.87 10.54 1.48
C PHE A 41 12.97 9.48 1.35
N PHE A 42 12.62 8.20 1.34
CA PHE A 42 13.56 7.12 1.10
C PHE A 42 14.25 7.25 -0.27
N LEU A 43 13.49 7.51 -1.32
CA LEU A 43 14.04 7.76 -2.65
C LEU A 43 14.99 8.98 -2.66
N THR A 44 14.66 10.05 -1.93
CA THR A 44 15.52 11.24 -1.77
C THR A 44 16.85 10.88 -1.12
N VAL A 45 16.82 10.16 -0.01
CA VAL A 45 18.04 9.71 0.67
C VAL A 45 18.85 8.78 -0.24
N LEU A 46 18.19 7.88 -0.95
CA LEU A 46 18.84 6.96 -1.88
C LEU A 46 19.56 7.70 -3.01
N VAL A 47 18.91 8.71 -3.61
CA VAL A 47 19.43 9.46 -4.76
C VAL A 47 20.47 10.49 -4.34
N LEU A 48 20.26 11.25 -3.26
CA LEU A 48 21.11 12.39 -2.90
C LEU A 48 22.25 12.03 -1.94
N VAL A 49 22.14 10.92 -1.22
CA VAL A 49 23.13 10.52 -0.21
C VAL A 49 23.76 9.19 -0.59
N VAL A 50 22.98 8.13 -0.72
CA VAL A 50 23.52 6.77 -0.92
C VAL A 50 24.18 6.64 -2.29
N ASN A 51 23.51 7.08 -3.36
CA ASN A 51 23.99 6.91 -4.73
C ASN A 51 25.29 7.68 -5.02
N PRO A 52 25.47 8.94 -4.58
CA PRO A 52 26.75 9.64 -4.71
C PRO A 52 27.86 8.97 -3.91
N ILE A 53 27.60 8.55 -2.65
CA ILE A 53 28.58 7.86 -1.82
C ILE A 53 29.05 6.57 -2.50
N LEU A 54 28.13 5.76 -3.02
CA LEU A 54 28.49 4.54 -3.77
C LEU A 54 29.41 4.87 -4.96
N ARG A 55 29.07 5.89 -5.74
CA ARG A 55 29.90 6.32 -6.87
C ARG A 55 31.29 6.84 -6.47
N THR A 56 31.45 7.41 -5.27
CA THR A 56 32.80 7.78 -4.78
C THR A 56 33.69 6.58 -4.47
N ILE A 57 33.11 5.41 -4.18
CA ILE A 57 33.85 4.18 -3.90
C ILE A 57 34.15 3.44 -5.21
N ASP A 58 33.13 3.29 -6.06
CA ASP A 58 33.21 2.67 -7.38
C ASP A 58 32.11 3.23 -8.28
N ASP A 59 32.49 3.77 -9.44
CA ASP A 59 31.56 4.38 -10.41
C ASP A 59 30.48 3.40 -10.90
N GLN A 60 30.77 2.09 -10.92
CA GLN A 60 29.81 1.06 -11.35
C GLN A 60 28.83 0.64 -10.25
N SER A 61 29.13 0.95 -8.99
CA SER A 61 28.33 0.57 -7.84
C SER A 61 27.06 1.43 -7.64
N GLY A 62 27.03 2.63 -8.25
CA GLY A 62 25.86 3.51 -8.22
C GLY A 62 24.63 2.93 -8.92
N PHE A 63 23.45 3.33 -8.47
CA PHE A 63 22.17 2.97 -9.08
C PHE A 63 21.97 3.70 -10.42
N SER A 64 21.52 2.94 -11.42
CA SER A 64 21.11 3.51 -12.70
C SER A 64 19.71 4.13 -12.61
N VAL A 65 19.39 5.00 -13.58
CA VAL A 65 18.04 5.58 -13.75
C VAL A 65 16.98 4.48 -13.75
N SER A 66 17.18 3.41 -14.53
CA SER A 66 16.23 2.29 -14.61
C SER A 66 16.05 1.57 -13.27
N GLU A 67 17.11 1.43 -12.47
CA GLU A 67 17.03 0.81 -11.14
C GLU A 67 16.24 1.69 -10.17
N LEU A 68 16.45 3.00 -10.20
CA LEU A 68 15.70 3.94 -9.37
C LEU A 68 14.22 4.00 -9.77
N VAL A 69 13.90 3.92 -11.07
CA VAL A 69 12.51 3.80 -11.56
C VAL A 69 11.85 2.54 -11.03
N ILE A 70 12.54 1.39 -11.04
CA ILE A 70 12.02 0.14 -10.47
C ILE A 70 11.75 0.31 -8.97
N ILE A 71 12.69 0.90 -8.23
CA ILE A 71 12.54 1.16 -6.80
C ILE A 71 11.31 2.02 -6.53
N TRP A 72 11.20 3.16 -7.20
CA TRP A 72 10.06 4.05 -7.03
C TRP A 72 8.73 3.39 -7.38
N THR A 73 8.69 2.61 -8.47
CA THR A 73 7.48 1.90 -8.91
C THR A 73 7.02 0.89 -7.86
N MET A 74 7.94 0.08 -7.32
CA MET A 74 7.63 -0.92 -6.31
C MET A 74 7.18 -0.30 -4.99
N ILE A 75 7.88 0.75 -4.53
CA ILE A 75 7.53 1.48 -3.31
C ILE A 75 6.14 2.10 -3.43
N SER A 76 5.87 2.78 -4.55
CA SER A 76 4.59 3.43 -4.80
C SER A 76 3.45 2.43 -4.84
N ALA A 77 3.61 1.32 -5.57
CA ALA A 77 2.59 0.28 -5.65
C ALA A 77 2.29 -0.35 -4.27
N ALA A 78 3.34 -0.64 -3.49
CA ALA A 78 3.18 -1.28 -2.19
C ALA A 78 2.64 -0.35 -1.10
N SER A 79 2.82 0.96 -1.22
CA SER A 79 2.34 1.94 -0.22
C SER A 79 0.82 1.94 -0.04
N ALA A 80 0.07 1.51 -1.05
CA ALA A 80 -1.39 1.46 -1.01
C ALA A 80 -1.97 0.37 -0.08
N VAL A 81 -1.15 -0.59 0.37
CA VAL A 81 -1.65 -1.77 1.12
C VAL A 81 -1.67 -1.56 2.64
N PRO A 82 -0.55 -1.20 3.31
CA PRO A 82 -0.48 -1.24 4.77
C PRO A 82 -1.01 0.01 5.49
N GLY A 83 -1.39 1.09 4.78
CA GLY A 83 -1.93 2.35 5.34
C GLY A 83 -3.46 2.53 5.13
N TYR A 84 -3.92 3.77 4.88
CA TYR A 84 -5.31 4.18 4.48
C TYR A 84 -5.80 3.58 3.15
N GLY A 85 -5.35 2.37 2.83
CA GLY A 85 -5.90 1.55 1.76
C GLY A 85 -6.40 0.25 2.35
N MET A 86 -5.83 -0.87 1.90
CA MET A 86 -6.46 -2.17 2.11
C MET A 86 -6.48 -2.62 3.57
N MET A 87 -5.35 -2.60 4.28
CA MET A 87 -5.27 -3.20 5.62
C MET A 87 -6.05 -2.44 6.68
N GLU A 88 -6.15 -1.11 6.57
CA GLU A 88 -6.89 -0.28 7.51
C GLU A 88 -8.40 -0.56 7.48
N PHE A 89 -8.96 -0.81 6.30
CA PHE A 89 -10.40 -1.06 6.18
C PHE A 89 -10.74 -2.54 6.25
N LEU A 90 -9.92 -3.41 5.65
CA LEU A 90 -10.26 -4.82 5.45
C LEU A 90 -10.60 -5.50 6.78
N PHE A 91 -9.65 -5.59 7.70
CA PHE A 91 -9.83 -6.39 8.92
C PHE A 91 -10.89 -5.80 9.88
N PRO A 92 -10.96 -4.47 10.13
CA PRO A 92 -12.03 -3.89 10.93
C PRO A 92 -13.43 -4.14 10.33
N ILE A 93 -13.58 -4.09 9.00
CA ILE A 93 -14.87 -4.38 8.35
C ILE A 93 -15.28 -5.84 8.55
N LEU A 94 -14.33 -6.79 8.57
CA LEU A 94 -14.66 -8.20 8.79
C LEU A 94 -15.20 -8.48 10.19
N VAL A 95 -14.79 -7.72 11.20
CA VAL A 95 -15.24 -7.93 12.59
C VAL A 95 -16.40 -7.00 12.99
N ALA A 96 -16.61 -5.92 12.24
CA ALA A 96 -17.61 -4.90 12.54
C ALA A 96 -19.04 -5.44 12.70
N PRO A 97 -19.55 -6.37 11.86
CA PRO A 97 -20.92 -6.86 11.99
C PRO A 97 -21.22 -7.43 13.37
N ILE A 98 -20.31 -8.24 13.93
CA ILE A 98 -20.48 -8.85 15.26
C ILE A 98 -20.20 -7.83 16.36
N HIS A 99 -19.13 -7.04 16.24
CA HIS A 99 -18.70 -6.12 17.30
C HIS A 99 -19.68 -4.96 17.53
N PHE A 100 -20.23 -4.39 16.46
CA PHE A 100 -21.11 -3.22 16.53
C PHE A 100 -22.61 -3.56 16.48
N ALA A 101 -23.00 -4.84 16.44
CA ALA A 101 -24.40 -5.22 16.49
C ALA A 101 -25.02 -4.81 17.84
N ALA A 102 -26.07 -3.97 17.79
CA ALA A 102 -26.72 -3.43 18.97
C ALA A 102 -28.26 -3.38 18.77
N PRO A 103 -29.07 -3.44 19.84
CA PRO A 103 -30.52 -3.37 19.71
C PRO A 103 -31.02 -2.12 18.96
N GLN A 104 -30.27 -1.01 19.04
CA GLN A 104 -30.61 0.26 18.40
C GLN A 104 -30.46 0.24 16.87
N ASN A 105 -29.50 -0.55 16.33
CA ASN A 105 -29.29 -0.64 14.89
C ASN A 105 -30.01 -1.83 14.24
N GLN A 106 -30.54 -2.75 15.05
CA GLN A 106 -31.36 -3.89 14.61
C GLN A 106 -30.66 -4.77 13.56
N TRP A 107 -29.32 -4.81 13.58
CA TRP A 107 -28.56 -5.55 12.57
C TRP A 107 -28.84 -7.05 12.62
N LYS A 108 -29.15 -7.61 13.79
CA LYS A 108 -29.47 -9.04 13.93
C LYS A 108 -30.78 -9.39 13.20
N GLU A 109 -31.75 -8.48 13.23
CA GLU A 109 -33.07 -8.68 12.66
C GLU A 109 -33.12 -8.31 11.18
N VAL A 110 -32.38 -7.27 10.77
CA VAL A 110 -32.49 -6.68 9.42
C VAL A 110 -31.31 -7.02 8.51
N LEU A 111 -30.08 -7.03 9.03
CA LEU A 111 -28.87 -7.22 8.23
C LEU A 111 -28.44 -8.69 8.15
N PHE A 112 -28.34 -9.36 9.29
CA PHE A 112 -27.78 -10.71 9.38
C PHE A 112 -28.53 -11.76 8.55
N PRO A 113 -29.87 -11.72 8.39
CA PRO A 113 -30.58 -12.65 7.51
C PRO A 113 -30.17 -12.53 6.03
N HIS A 114 -29.58 -11.41 5.63
CA HIS A 114 -29.14 -11.12 4.27
C HIS A 114 -27.61 -11.05 4.13
N LEU A 115 -26.86 -11.29 5.22
CA LEU A 115 -25.42 -11.23 5.25
C LEU A 115 -24.83 -12.64 5.43
N PRO A 116 -24.38 -13.29 4.35
CA PRO A 116 -23.76 -14.60 4.42
C PRO A 116 -22.59 -14.66 5.41
N GLU A 117 -22.54 -15.71 6.24
CA GLU A 117 -21.52 -15.88 7.29
C GLU A 117 -20.09 -15.96 6.76
N TRP A 118 -19.90 -16.33 5.49
CA TRP A 118 -18.57 -16.40 4.86
C TRP A 118 -18.00 -15.02 4.45
N LEU A 119 -18.77 -13.93 4.59
CA LEU A 119 -18.33 -12.57 4.25
C LEU A 119 -17.67 -11.82 5.41
N TYR A 120 -17.80 -12.30 6.65
CA TYR A 120 -17.31 -11.64 7.86
C TYR A 120 -16.80 -12.69 8.87
N VAL A 121 -16.15 -12.26 9.95
CA VAL A 121 -15.72 -13.17 11.02
C VAL A 121 -16.90 -13.39 11.97
N SER A 122 -17.53 -14.56 11.88
CA SER A 122 -18.71 -14.92 12.69
C SER A 122 -18.38 -15.37 14.12
N ASP A 123 -17.14 -15.80 14.37
CA ASP A 123 -16.67 -16.22 15.70
C ASP A 123 -16.53 -14.99 16.63
N SER A 124 -17.39 -14.92 17.64
CA SER A 124 -17.41 -13.81 18.60
C SER A 124 -16.16 -13.76 19.49
N SER A 125 -15.52 -14.90 19.78
CA SER A 125 -14.27 -14.96 20.53
C SER A 125 -13.12 -14.37 19.71
N ALA A 126 -13.06 -14.70 18.42
CA ALA A 126 -12.08 -14.13 17.49
C ALA A 126 -12.28 -12.62 17.31
N VAL A 127 -13.52 -12.15 17.21
CA VAL A 127 -13.87 -10.73 17.14
C VAL A 127 -13.45 -10.00 18.42
N ASN A 128 -13.73 -10.55 19.59
CA ASN A 128 -13.31 -9.95 20.86
C ASN A 128 -11.78 -9.88 20.99
N SER A 129 -11.10 -10.98 20.62
CA SER A 129 -9.64 -11.08 20.62
C SER A 129 -8.97 -10.07 19.68
N PHE A 130 -9.60 -9.73 18.56
CA PHE A 130 -9.10 -8.72 17.63
C PHE A 130 -8.98 -7.33 18.27
N TYR A 131 -9.96 -6.93 19.10
CA TYR A 131 -9.95 -5.61 19.75
C TYR A 131 -9.12 -5.57 21.03
N ILE A 132 -9.13 -6.66 21.80
CA ILE A 132 -8.32 -6.75 23.03
C ILE A 132 -6.83 -6.86 22.69
N GLY A 133 -6.49 -7.54 21.60
CA GLY A 133 -5.11 -7.87 21.26
C GLY A 133 -4.56 -9.03 22.11
N GLU A 134 -3.25 -9.25 22.04
CA GLU A 134 -2.46 -10.20 22.87
C GLU A 134 -2.80 -11.70 22.73
N ALA A 135 -3.82 -12.05 21.94
CA ALA A 135 -4.18 -13.44 21.65
C ALA A 135 -3.56 -13.94 20.33
N ALA A 136 -3.34 -15.25 20.24
CA ALA A 136 -2.96 -15.89 18.98
C ALA A 136 -4.10 -15.75 17.95
N VAL A 137 -3.77 -15.39 16.71
CA VAL A 137 -4.76 -15.18 15.65
C VAL A 137 -5.36 -16.54 15.20
N PRO A 138 -6.69 -16.75 15.30
CA PRO A 138 -7.33 -18.00 14.91
C PRO A 138 -7.54 -18.05 13.40
N TRP A 139 -6.46 -18.17 12.61
CA TRP A 139 -6.47 -18.03 11.14
C TRP A 139 -7.57 -18.81 10.39
N GLN A 140 -8.03 -19.94 10.93
CA GLN A 140 -9.10 -20.74 10.35
C GLN A 140 -10.39 -19.94 10.10
N VAL A 141 -10.80 -19.08 11.04
CA VAL A 141 -12.03 -18.28 10.91
C VAL A 141 -11.84 -17.03 10.05
N TRP A 142 -10.59 -16.63 9.80
CA TRP A 142 -10.24 -15.47 8.98
C TRP A 142 -10.05 -15.83 7.51
N PHE A 143 -9.59 -17.05 7.22
CA PHE A 143 -9.15 -17.45 5.89
C PHE A 143 -10.23 -17.25 4.82
N GLN A 144 -11.46 -17.70 5.09
CA GLN A 144 -12.57 -17.59 4.14
C GLN A 144 -13.02 -16.14 3.90
N PRO A 145 -13.38 -15.34 4.92
CA PRO A 145 -13.81 -13.96 4.69
C PRO A 145 -12.67 -13.09 4.14
N ALA A 146 -11.46 -13.17 4.72
CA ALA A 146 -10.33 -12.39 4.24
C ALA A 146 -9.95 -12.78 2.80
N GLY A 147 -9.92 -14.08 2.49
CA GLY A 147 -9.60 -14.57 1.15
C GLY A 147 -10.53 -14.03 0.07
N PHE A 148 -11.84 -13.98 0.35
CA PHE A 148 -12.82 -13.40 -0.57
C PHE A 148 -12.54 -11.91 -0.84
N TRP A 149 -12.42 -11.11 0.23
CA TRP A 149 -12.23 -9.67 0.08
C TRP A 149 -10.84 -9.29 -0.47
N ILE A 150 -9.80 -10.07 -0.15
CA ILE A 150 -8.47 -9.92 -0.76
C ILE A 150 -8.55 -10.20 -2.26
N SER A 151 -9.19 -11.30 -2.66
CA SER A 151 -9.36 -11.66 -4.08
C SER A 151 -10.13 -10.59 -4.83
N THR A 152 -11.26 -10.12 -4.28
CA THR A 152 -12.04 -9.02 -4.86
C THR A 152 -11.21 -7.75 -5.02
N SER A 153 -10.39 -7.40 -4.02
CA SER A 153 -9.51 -6.22 -4.07
C SER A 153 -8.45 -6.33 -5.15
N LEU A 154 -7.87 -7.53 -5.34
CA LEU A 154 -6.88 -7.79 -6.39
C LEU A 154 -7.50 -7.71 -7.79
N ILE A 155 -8.70 -8.28 -7.98
CA ILE A 155 -9.43 -8.21 -9.24
C ILE A 155 -9.77 -6.76 -9.58
N LEU A 156 -10.26 -5.99 -8.61
CA LEU A 156 -10.57 -4.57 -8.81
C LEU A 156 -9.31 -3.77 -9.16
N SER A 157 -8.21 -4.01 -8.46
CA SER A 157 -6.92 -3.38 -8.75
C SER A 157 -6.44 -3.70 -10.18
N PHE A 158 -6.60 -4.96 -10.61
CA PHE A 158 -6.27 -5.38 -11.96
C PHE A 158 -7.14 -4.69 -13.02
N ILE A 159 -8.45 -4.54 -12.78
CA ILE A 159 -9.35 -3.80 -13.67
C ILE A 159 -8.93 -2.33 -13.78
N VAL A 160 -8.61 -1.67 -12.65
CA VAL A 160 -8.14 -0.29 -12.64
C VAL A 160 -6.82 -0.13 -13.39
N ILE A 161 -5.89 -1.08 -13.24
CA ILE A 161 -4.65 -1.10 -14.02
C ILE A 161 -4.96 -1.24 -15.53
N CYS A 162 -5.84 -2.17 -15.92
CA CYS A 162 -6.25 -2.32 -17.32
C CYS A 162 -6.84 -1.01 -17.88
N TRP A 163 -7.72 -0.35 -17.14
CA TRP A 163 -8.27 0.94 -17.52
C TRP A 163 -7.20 2.02 -17.63
N SER A 164 -6.24 2.06 -16.71
CA SER A 164 -5.14 3.03 -16.77
C SER A 164 -4.34 2.88 -18.06
N VAL A 165 -4.12 1.66 -18.54
CA VAL A 165 -3.41 1.38 -19.80
C VAL A 165 -4.21 1.84 -21.02
N ILE A 166 -5.54 1.60 -21.03
CA ILE A 166 -6.42 2.03 -22.12
C ILE A 166 -6.47 3.56 -22.21
N ILE A 167 -6.68 4.22 -21.07
CA ILE A 167 -6.85 5.68 -20.99
C ILE A 167 -5.52 6.42 -21.13
N ARG A 168 -4.39 5.77 -20.83
CA ARG A 168 -3.04 6.36 -20.92
C ARG A 168 -2.81 7.11 -22.24
N LYS A 169 -3.20 6.52 -23.37
CA LYS A 169 -2.99 7.15 -24.69
C LYS A 169 -3.75 8.47 -24.81
N GLN A 170 -5.01 8.49 -24.37
CA GLN A 170 -5.86 9.69 -24.37
C GLN A 170 -5.27 10.79 -23.48
N TRP A 171 -4.91 10.46 -22.24
CA TRP A 171 -4.35 11.43 -21.28
C TRP A 171 -3.00 11.98 -21.73
N VAL A 172 -2.11 11.13 -22.24
CA VAL A 172 -0.75 11.54 -22.63
C VAL A 172 -0.77 12.33 -23.94
N GLU A 173 -1.41 11.81 -24.99
CA GLU A 173 -1.25 12.37 -26.35
C GLU A 173 -2.25 13.50 -26.63
N ARG A 174 -3.52 13.36 -26.21
CA ARG A 174 -4.58 14.31 -26.57
C ARG A 174 -4.77 15.40 -25.54
N GLU A 175 -4.85 15.01 -24.27
CA GLU A 175 -5.14 15.93 -23.16
C GLU A 175 -3.87 16.51 -22.53
N ARG A 176 -2.70 15.92 -22.82
CA ARG A 176 -1.40 16.32 -22.27
C ARG A 176 -1.45 16.49 -20.75
N TYR A 177 -2.10 15.54 -20.09
CA TYR A 177 -2.29 15.55 -18.66
C TYR A 177 -0.92 15.57 -17.94
N PRO A 178 -0.66 16.51 -16.99
CA PRO A 178 0.69 16.77 -16.49
C PRO A 178 1.23 15.75 -15.47
N PHE A 179 0.46 14.74 -15.03
CA PHE A 179 0.85 13.70 -14.06
C PHE A 179 1.73 14.21 -12.88
N PRO A 180 1.25 15.18 -12.08
CA PRO A 180 2.05 15.89 -11.07
C PRO A 180 2.72 14.96 -10.05
N LEU A 181 2.08 13.85 -9.68
CA LEU A 181 2.61 12.88 -8.73
C LEU A 181 3.87 12.15 -9.20
N VAL A 182 4.12 12.10 -10.51
CA VAL A 182 5.31 11.44 -11.10
C VAL A 182 6.44 12.45 -11.36
N GLN A 183 6.13 13.75 -11.40
CA GLN A 183 7.10 14.79 -11.72
C GLN A 183 8.26 14.86 -10.70
N ILE A 184 7.94 14.87 -9.40
CA ILE A 184 8.97 14.97 -8.35
C ILE A 184 9.92 13.76 -8.40
N PRO A 185 9.44 12.50 -8.39
CA PRO A 185 10.31 11.34 -8.56
C PRO A 185 11.11 11.37 -9.86
N ASN A 186 10.50 11.78 -10.98
CA ASN A 186 11.21 11.88 -12.25
C ASN A 186 12.37 12.88 -12.18
N MET A 187 12.17 14.07 -11.59
CA MET A 187 13.22 15.07 -11.42
C MET A 187 14.38 14.56 -10.56
N MET A 188 14.09 13.73 -9.55
CA MET A 188 15.12 13.14 -8.69
C MET A 188 15.88 12.02 -9.38
N ILE A 189 15.18 11.20 -10.18
CA ILE A 189 15.76 10.03 -10.84
C ILE A 189 16.50 10.41 -12.12
N ASP A 190 16.12 11.51 -12.77
CA ASP A 190 16.82 12.02 -13.94
C ASP A 190 18.22 12.50 -13.55
N GLN A 191 19.22 11.72 -13.95
CA GLN A 191 20.63 11.98 -13.67
C GLN A 191 21.29 12.78 -14.81
N HIS A 192 20.55 13.16 -15.85
CA HIS A 192 21.10 14.04 -16.87
C HIS A 192 21.27 15.44 -16.26
N PRO A 193 22.50 15.99 -16.24
CA PRO A 193 22.65 17.37 -15.85
C PRO A 193 21.81 18.18 -16.83
N SER A 194 20.94 19.02 -16.28
CA SER A 194 20.28 20.06 -17.07
C SER A 194 21.39 20.73 -17.87
N ARG A 195 21.35 20.60 -19.20
CA ARG A 195 22.21 21.40 -20.08
C ARG A 195 21.79 22.85 -19.85
N ILE A 196 22.49 23.52 -18.94
CA ILE A 196 22.48 24.97 -18.81
C ILE A 196 23.58 25.50 -19.73
#